data_AF-A0A1Y3APM2-F1
#
_entry.id   AF-A0A1Y3APM2-F1
#
_cell.length_a   1.000
_cell.length_b   1.000
_cell.length_c   1.000
_cell.angle_alpha   90.00
_cell.angle_beta   90.00
_cell.angle_gamma   90.00
#
_symmetry.space_group_name_H-M   'P 1'
#
loop_
_entity.id
_entity.type
_entity.pdbx_description
1 polymer ?
#
loop_
_entity_poly.entity_id
_entity_poly.type
_entity_poly.pdbx_seq_one_letter_code
_entity_poly.pdbx_strand_id
1 'polypeptide(L)'
;MFKLTPKHLASYDQLAFNKFASPEKVLNYEYGYSVECQIVNPIFDYVPPELITIFVSNIGGTTPSDVYRLLGELYHPADELAIQ
;
A
#
# COMPACT_ATOMS: atom_id res chain seq x y z
N MET A 1 -3.44 3.27 16.96
CA MET A 1 -3.62 2.87 15.55
C MET A 1 -2.88 3.88 14.68
N PHE A 2 -1.67 3.56 14.19
CA PHE A 2 -0.78 4.53 13.52
C PHE A 2 -0.48 4.20 12.05
N LYS A 3 -0.87 3.00 11.58
CA LYS A 3 -0.67 2.55 10.19
C LYS A 3 -1.88 2.86 9.29
N LEU A 4 -2.96 3.40 9.85
CA LEU A 4 -4.10 3.87 9.07
C LEU A 4 -3.73 5.22 8.43
N THR A 5 -4.23 5.52 7.24
CA THR A 5 -3.93 6.79 6.54
C THR A 5 -5.12 7.16 5.65
N PRO A 6 -5.50 8.45 5.56
CA PRO A 6 -6.61 8.91 4.71
C PRO A 6 -6.28 8.96 3.21
N LYS A 7 -5.25 8.23 2.76
CA LYS A 7 -4.84 8.21 1.35
C LYS A 7 -5.66 7.19 0.60
N HIS A 8 -6.46 7.66 -0.34
CA HIS A 8 -7.19 6.80 -1.26
C HIS A 8 -6.28 6.23 -2.34
N LEU A 9 -6.62 5.04 -2.82
CA LEU A 9 -5.97 4.45 -4.00
C LEU A 9 -6.30 5.32 -5.22
N ALA A 10 -5.33 6.12 -5.67
CA ALA A 10 -5.53 7.04 -6.79
C ALA A 10 -5.56 6.32 -8.16
N SER A 11 -4.90 5.17 -8.26
CA SER A 11 -4.86 4.35 -9.47
C SER A 11 -4.61 2.88 -9.11
N TYR A 12 -5.17 1.97 -9.91
CA TYR A 12 -4.85 0.55 -9.88
C TYR A 12 -3.53 0.22 -10.58
N ASP A 13 -2.84 1.24 -11.12
CA ASP A 13 -1.48 1.07 -11.62
C ASP A 13 -0.53 0.77 -10.47
N GLN A 14 -0.24 -0.53 -10.30
CA GLN A 14 0.64 -1.03 -9.26
C GLN A 14 2.07 -0.49 -9.40
N LEU A 15 2.52 -0.08 -10.59
CA LEU A 15 3.83 0.53 -10.77
C LEU A 15 3.91 1.92 -10.12
N ALA A 16 2.81 2.68 -10.14
CA ALA A 16 2.75 4.00 -9.53
C ALA A 16 2.58 3.94 -8.00
N PHE A 17 1.96 2.88 -7.48
CA PHE A 17 1.65 2.73 -6.06
C PHE A 17 2.70 1.94 -5.27
N ASN A 18 3.28 0.90 -5.88
CA ASN A 18 4.20 0.02 -5.17
C ASN A 18 5.57 0.66 -4.95
N LYS A 19 6.19 0.26 -3.85
CA LYS A 19 7.59 0.56 -3.58
C LYS A 19 8.45 -0.54 -4.19
N PHE A 20 9.38 -0.17 -5.07
CA PHE A 20 10.33 -1.10 -5.67
C PHE A 20 11.66 -1.11 -4.89
N ALA A 21 12.17 -2.30 -4.61
CA ALA A 21 13.50 -2.53 -4.06
C ALA A 21 14.54 -2.76 -5.16
N SER A 22 15.81 -2.88 -4.77
CA SER A 22 16.88 -3.31 -5.67
C SER A 22 16.53 -4.64 -6.36
N PRO A 23 16.62 -4.72 -7.70
CA PRO A 23 16.46 -5.96 -8.45
C PRO A 23 17.46 -7.06 -8.09
N GLU A 24 18.58 -6.70 -7.47
CA GLU A 24 19.64 -7.64 -7.05
C GLU A 24 19.11 -8.78 -6.17
N LYS A 25 18.08 -8.51 -5.35
CA LYS A 25 17.43 -9.53 -4.51
C LYS A 25 16.62 -10.56 -5.30
N VAL A 26 16.30 -10.27 -6.56
CA VAL A 26 15.54 -11.13 -7.47
C VAL A 26 16.48 -11.82 -8.45
N LEU A 27 17.42 -11.07 -9.04
CA LEU A 27 18.41 -11.59 -9.97
C LEU A 27 19.77 -10.94 -9.72
N ASN A 28 20.79 -11.78 -9.57
CA ASN A 28 22.17 -11.33 -9.44
C ASN A 28 22.64 -10.60 -10.70
N TYR A 29 23.41 -9.54 -10.52
CA TYR A 29 23.92 -8.72 -11.62
C TYR A 29 24.77 -9.53 -12.62
N GLU A 30 25.55 -10.49 -12.12
CA GLU A 30 26.45 -11.35 -12.92
C GLU A 30 25.71 -12.33 -13.85
N TYR A 31 24.40 -12.48 -13.68
CA TYR A 31 23.61 -13.36 -14.53
C TYR A 31 23.47 -12.74 -15.93
N GLY A 32 23.81 -13.47 -16.98
CA GLY A 32 23.87 -12.92 -18.35
C GLY A 32 22.56 -12.31 -18.86
N TYR A 33 21.42 -12.74 -18.33
CA TYR A 33 20.11 -12.20 -18.66
C TYR A 33 19.77 -10.86 -17.98
N SER A 34 20.61 -10.38 -17.05
CA SER A 34 20.36 -9.13 -16.30
C SER A 34 20.27 -7.88 -17.19
N VAL A 35 20.88 -7.93 -18.37
CA VAL A 35 20.86 -6.87 -19.38
C VAL A 35 19.76 -7.03 -20.44
N GLU A 36 19.10 -8.20 -20.50
CA GLU A 36 18.11 -8.52 -21.54
C GLU A 36 16.66 -8.39 -21.05
N CYS A 37 16.43 -8.29 -19.75
CA CYS A 37 15.09 -8.23 -19.17
C CYS A 37 14.91 -7.06 -18.18
N GLN A 38 13.68 -6.54 -18.12
CA GLN A 38 13.29 -5.59 -17.08
C GLN A 38 12.91 -6.35 -15.82
N ILE A 39 13.71 -6.19 -14.77
CA ILE A 39 13.51 -6.86 -13.48
C ILE A 39 12.82 -5.89 -12.53
N VAL A 40 11.66 -6.29 -12.02
CA VAL A 40 10.90 -5.52 -11.02
C VAL A 40 10.91 -6.27 -9.68
N ASN A 41 11.05 -5.53 -8.59
CA ASN A 41 11.03 -6.07 -7.23
C ASN A 41 10.05 -5.28 -6.33
N PRO A 42 8.74 -5.50 -6.46
CA PRO A 42 7.75 -4.86 -5.60
C PRO A 42 7.84 -5.40 -4.16
N ILE A 43 7.94 -4.50 -3.18
CA ILE A 43 8.06 -4.85 -1.76
C ILE A 43 6.67 -5.04 -1.11
N PHE A 44 5.67 -4.36 -1.66
CA PHE A 44 4.30 -4.36 -1.16
C PHE A 44 3.34 -4.77 -2.27
N ASP A 45 2.16 -5.21 -1.86
CA ASP A 45 1.06 -5.54 -2.75
C ASP A 45 -0.23 -4.87 -2.23
N TYR A 46 -1.16 -4.61 -3.14
CA TYR A 46 -2.45 -4.05 -2.81
C TYR A 46 -3.47 -5.16 -2.56
N VAL A 47 -4.07 -5.15 -1.36
CA VAL A 47 -5.15 -6.07 -1.01
C VAL A 47 -6.48 -5.32 -1.02
N PRO A 48 -7.43 -5.70 -1.89
CA PRO A 48 -8.75 -5.10 -1.92
C PRO A 48 -9.52 -5.28 -0.60
N PRO A 49 -10.32 -4.29 -0.17
CA PRO A 49 -11.04 -4.33 1.11
C PRO A 49 -12.10 -5.43 1.19
N GLU A 50 -12.67 -5.87 0.07
CA GLU A 50 -13.65 -6.96 0.00
C GLU A 50 -13.08 -8.33 0.41
N LEU A 51 -11.75 -8.47 0.41
CA LEU A 51 -11.06 -9.69 0.85
C LEU A 51 -10.75 -9.67 2.36
N ILE A 52 -11.06 -8.59 3.07
CA ILE A 52 -10.74 -8.40 4.48
C ILE A 52 -12.02 -8.55 5.31
N THR A 53 -12.00 -9.40 6.34
CA THR A 53 -13.16 -9.58 7.24
C THR A 53 -13.13 -8.63 8.43
N ILE A 54 -11.96 -8.44 9.05
CA ILE A 54 -11.79 -7.63 10.26
C ILE A 54 -10.39 -7.05 10.37
N PHE A 55 -10.30 -5.80 10.83
CA PHE A 55 -9.06 -5.14 11.23
C PHE A 55 -8.90 -5.23 12.74
N VAL A 56 -7.82 -5.87 13.21
CA VAL A 56 -7.50 -5.95 14.64
C VAL A 56 -6.51 -4.86 14.99
N SER A 57 -6.85 -4.05 15.98
CA SER A 57 -6.04 -2.91 16.41
C SER A 57 -5.94 -2.83 17.93
N ASN A 58 -5.15 -1.87 18.43
CA ASN A 58 -5.01 -1.63 19.87
C ASN A 58 -6.29 -1.11 20.56
N ILE A 59 -7.31 -0.71 19.80
CA ILE A 59 -8.61 -0.26 20.31
C ILE A 59 -9.73 -1.31 20.13
N GLY A 60 -9.41 -2.46 19.53
CA GLY A 60 -10.37 -3.53 19.26
C GLY A 60 -10.44 -3.93 17.79
N GLY A 61 -11.42 -4.78 17.49
CA GLY A 61 -11.73 -5.26 16.14
C GLY A 61 -12.69 -4.32 15.42
N THR A 62 -12.39 -4.00 14.16
CA THR A 62 -13.19 -3.08 13.33
C THR A 62 -13.46 -3.72 11.97
N THR A 63 -14.68 -3.59 11.43
CA THR A 63 -14.97 -4.10 10.08
C THR A 63 -14.40 -3.13 9.03
N PRO A 64 -14.14 -3.58 7.78
CA PRO A 64 -13.71 -2.65 6.73
C PRO A 64 -14.69 -1.50 6.49
N SER A 65 -15.99 -1.77 6.65
CA SER A 65 -17.04 -0.76 6.51
C SER A 65 -16.96 0.34 7.56
N ASP A 66 -16.37 0.10 8.74
CA ASP A 66 -16.26 1.09 9.81
C ASP A 66 -15.01 2.00 9.67
N VAL A 67 -14.11 1.71 8.73
CA VAL A 67 -12.83 2.42 8.61
C VAL A 67 -13.02 3.92 8.31
N TYR A 68 -14.05 4.31 7.55
CA TYR A 68 -14.33 5.73 7.28
C TYR A 68 -14.62 6.52 8.57
N ARG A 69 -15.29 5.89 9.55
CA ARG A 69 -15.58 6.52 10.84
C ARG A 69 -14.29 6.73 11.62
N LEU A 70 -13.41 5.73 11.63
CA LEU A 70 -12.09 5.86 12.25
C LEU A 70 -11.25 6.96 11.59
N LEU A 71 -11.34 7.13 10.27
CA LEU A 71 -10.64 8.22 9.59
C LEU A 71 -11.13 9.58 10.08
N GLY A 72 -12.44 9.79 10.18
CA GLY A 72 -13.00 11.05 10.70
C GLY A 72 -12.73 11.31 12.20
N GLU A 73 -12.53 10.25 12.98
CA GLU A 73 -12.13 10.38 14.40
C GLU A 73 -10.64 10.71 14.57
N LEU A 74 -9.78 10.26 13.65
CA LEU A 74 -8.32 10.34 13.78
C LEU A 74 -7.67 11.45 12.93
N TYR A 75 -8.32 11.88 11.84
CA TYR A 75 -7.78 12.86 10.89
C TYR A 75 -8.77 14.01 10.70
N HIS A 76 -8.24 15.23 10.61
CA HIS A 76 -9.06 16.38 10.25
C HIS A 76 -9.21 16.43 8.72
N PRO A 77 -10.41 16.70 8.17
CA PRO A 77 -10.62 16.68 6.71
C PRO A 77 -9.77 17.72 5.95
N ALA A 78 -9.36 18.82 6.61
CA ALA A 78 -8.47 19.80 6.00
C ALA A 78 -7.01 19.30 5.85
N ASP A 79 -6.64 18.20 6.52
CA ASP A 79 -5.30 17.60 6.41
C ASP A 79 -5.19 16.69 5.17
N GLU A 80 -6.31 16.41 4.48
CA GLU A 80 -6.34 15.79 3.16
C GLU A 80 -5.92 16.79 2.08
N LEU A 81 -4.74 17.39 2.23
CA LEU A 81 -4.14 18.18 1.17
C LEU A 81 -3.63 17.23 0.07
N ALA A 82 -4.38 17.27 -1.03
CA ALA A 82 -4.15 16.62 -2.31
C ALA A 82 -2.67 16.51 -2.68
N ILE A 83 -2.22 15.28 -2.88
CA ILE A 83 -1.11 15.02 -3.80
C ILE A 83 -1.71 15.24 -5.20
N GLN A 84 -1.48 16.44 -5.74
CA GLN A 84 -1.69 16.77 -7.15
C GLN A 84 -0.50 16.26 -7.97
#